data_AF-A0A1W1I899-F1
#
_entry.id   AF-A0A1W1I899-F1
#
_cell.length_a   1.000
_cell.length_b   1.000
_cell.length_c   1.000
_cell.angle_alpha   90.00
_cell.angle_beta   90.00
_cell.angle_gamma   90.00
#
_symmetry.space_group_name_H-M   'P 1'
#
loop_
_entity.id
_entity.type
_entity.pdbx_description
1 polymer ?
#
loop_
_entity_poly.entity_id
_entity_poly.type
_entity_poly.pdbx_seq_one_letter_code
_entity_poly.pdbx_strand_id
1 'polypeptide(L)'
;MSVNLATMTHHTQQEQTESRTRGKSLLPVCCMCGLIRIESQSPAAPERWVTSRLYEKTHQIDPRECLFTHTYCPGCYTKFMRKVRAA
;
A
#
# COMPACT_ATOMS: atom_id res chain seq x y z
N MET A 1 0.45 -50.99 -31.08
CA MET A 1 -0.91 -50.93 -30.49
C MET A 1 -0.78 -50.39 -29.08
N SER A 2 -1.75 -49.55 -28.69
CA SER A 2 -1.99 -48.93 -27.37
C SER A 2 -1.25 -47.63 -27.04
N VAL A 3 -2.02 -46.55 -27.18
CA VAL A 3 -1.90 -45.25 -26.53
C VAL A 3 -2.39 -45.34 -25.08
N ASN A 4 -1.85 -44.51 -24.17
CA ASN A 4 -2.65 -43.75 -23.21
C ASN A 4 -1.88 -42.60 -22.54
N LEU A 5 -2.66 -41.54 -22.32
CA LEU A 5 -2.39 -40.16 -21.96
C LEU A 5 -2.54 -39.95 -20.44
N ALA A 6 -1.70 -39.11 -19.83
CA ALA A 6 -2.09 -38.35 -18.62
C ALA A 6 -1.24 -37.07 -18.48
N THR A 7 -1.94 -35.97 -18.69
CA THR A 7 -1.62 -34.55 -18.47
C THR A 7 -1.29 -34.26 -17.00
N MET A 8 -0.44 -33.25 -16.72
CA MET A 8 -0.75 -32.08 -15.87
C MET A 8 0.50 -31.38 -15.31
N THR A 9 0.57 -30.09 -15.64
CA THR A 9 0.93 -28.95 -14.77
C THR A 9 2.32 -28.88 -14.13
N HIS A 10 3.13 -27.94 -14.64
CA HIS A 10 3.81 -26.99 -13.77
C HIS A 10 3.46 -25.57 -14.22
N HIS A 11 2.27 -25.12 -13.79
CA HIS A 11 2.05 -23.70 -13.61
C HIS A 11 3.05 -23.24 -12.54
N THR A 12 4.07 -22.49 -12.96
CA THR A 12 4.94 -21.73 -12.06
C THR A 12 4.08 -20.66 -11.39
N GLN A 13 3.41 -21.04 -10.30
CA GLN A 13 2.88 -20.09 -9.34
C GLN A 13 4.09 -19.44 -8.69
N GLN A 14 4.45 -18.24 -9.16
CA GLN A 14 5.18 -17.29 -8.33
C GLN A 14 4.25 -16.92 -7.16
N GLU A 15 4.27 -17.76 -6.12
CA GLU A 15 3.92 -17.35 -4.78
C GLU A 15 4.90 -16.26 -4.36
N GLN A 16 4.61 -15.01 -4.74
CA GLN A 16 5.11 -13.85 -4.02
C GLN A 16 4.38 -13.82 -2.67
N THR A 17 4.76 -14.76 -1.81
CA THR A 17 4.67 -14.58 -0.37
C THR A 17 5.69 -13.50 -0.03
N GLU A 18 5.27 -12.24 -0.18
CA GLU A 18 5.88 -11.16 0.57
C GLU A 18 5.98 -11.64 2.01
N SER A 19 7.23 -11.85 2.43
CA SER A 19 7.55 -12.31 3.76
C SER A 19 6.87 -11.37 4.74
N ARG A 20 5.80 -11.85 5.38
CA ARG A 20 5.17 -11.17 6.50
C ARG A 20 6.12 -11.28 7.69
N THR A 21 7.22 -10.55 7.64
CA THR A 21 8.02 -10.23 8.81
C THR A 21 7.04 -9.64 9.81
N ARG A 22 6.96 -10.29 10.97
CA ARG A 22 6.09 -9.94 12.10
C ARG A 22 6.60 -8.67 12.80
N GLY A 23 6.99 -7.67 12.01
CA GLY A 23 7.38 -6.34 12.43
C GLY A 23 6.20 -5.40 12.22
N LYS A 24 6.05 -4.40 13.10
CA LYS A 24 5.00 -3.40 12.99
C LYS A 24 5.07 -2.73 11.61
N SER A 25 3.99 -2.78 10.84
CA SER A 25 3.94 -2.14 9.52
C SER A 25 4.24 -0.65 9.66
N LEU A 26 5.10 -0.11 8.79
CA LEU A 26 5.36 1.32 8.71
C LEU A 26 4.28 1.95 7.83
N LEU A 27 3.48 2.86 8.40
CA LEU A 27 2.41 3.55 7.67
C LEU A 27 2.79 5.01 7.41
N PRO A 28 2.92 5.43 6.15
CA PRO A 28 3.11 6.82 5.80
C PRO A 28 1.84 7.63 6.08
N VAL A 29 1.96 8.68 6.89
CA VAL A 29 0.86 9.57 7.28
C VAL A 29 1.17 11.00 6.85
N CYS A 30 0.16 11.67 6.27
CA CYS A 30 0.27 13.08 5.91
C CYS A 30 0.29 13.95 7.17
N CYS A 31 1.37 14.70 7.40
CA CYS A 31 1.52 15.57 8.57
C CYS A 31 0.51 16.74 8.61
N MET A 32 -0.13 17.06 7.48
CA MET A 32 -1.07 18.18 7.38
C MET A 32 -2.54 17.77 7.54
N CYS A 33 -2.93 16.60 7.04
CA CYS A 33 -4.33 16.17 7.02
C CYS A 33 -4.58 14.79 7.64
N GLY A 34 -3.54 14.10 8.11
CA GLY A 34 -3.66 12.81 8.79
C GLY A 34 -4.06 11.64 7.88
N LEU A 35 -4.16 11.83 6.56
CA LEU A 35 -4.44 10.73 5.64
C LEU A 35 -3.26 9.76 5.59
N ILE A 36 -3.58 8.46 5.49
CA ILE A 36 -2.64 7.34 5.45
C ILE A 36 -2.47 6.89 4.00
N ARG A 37 -1.23 6.67 3.56
CA ARG A 37 -0.95 6.10 2.24
C ARG A 37 -1.21 4.60 2.25
N ILE A 38 -2.03 4.13 1.30
CA ILE A 38 -2.19 2.70 1.02
C ILE A 38 -1.21 2.35 -0.09
N GLU A 39 -0.38 1.33 0.15
CA GLU A 39 0.46 0.75 -0.89
C GLU A 39 -0.41 -0.02 -1.89
N SER A 40 -0.22 0.29 -3.17
CA SER A 40 -0.82 -0.48 -4.24
C SER A 40 0.05 -1.68 -4.55
N GLN A 41 -0.58 -2.82 -4.82
CA GLN A 41 0.10 -4.03 -5.30
C GLN A 41 0.70 -3.87 -6.71
N SER A 42 0.31 -2.82 -7.44
CA SER A 42 0.85 -2.50 -8.76
C SER A 42 1.59 -1.16 -8.75
N PRO A 43 2.83 -1.09 -9.27
CA PRO A 43 3.60 0.15 -9.38
C PRO A 43 2.98 1.14 -10.37
N ALA A 44 2.08 0.69 -11.25
CA ALA A 44 1.36 1.54 -12.19
C ALA A 44 0.10 2.17 -11.59
N ALA A 45 -0.34 1.73 -10.41
CA ALA A 45 -1.53 2.31 -9.81
C ALA A 45 -1.21 3.65 -9.14
N PRO A 46 -2.14 4.62 -9.19
CA PRO A 46 -1.96 5.88 -8.50
C PRO A 46 -1.84 5.67 -6.99
N GLU A 47 -0.95 6.44 -6.35
CA GLU A 47 -0.88 6.47 -4.89
C GLU A 47 -2.24 6.86 -4.29
N ARG A 48 -2.72 6.08 -3.32
CA ARG A 48 -4.00 6.33 -2.66
C ARG A 48 -3.79 6.74 -1.22
N TRP A 49 -4.44 7.82 -0.82
CA TRP A 49 -4.41 8.35 0.54
C TRP A 49 -5.81 8.28 1.15
N VAL A 50 -5.96 7.66 2.32
CA VAL A 50 -7.25 7.37 2.95
C VAL A 50 -7.31 7.83 4.40
N THR A 51 -8.52 7.89 4.96
CA THR A 51 -8.70 8.13 6.39
C THR A 51 -8.32 6.89 7.21
N SER A 52 -7.95 7.09 8.48
CA SER A 52 -7.70 6.00 9.43
C SER A 52 -8.84 4.98 9.47
N ARG A 53 -10.10 5.45 9.47
CA ARG A 53 -11.30 4.59 9.48
C ARG A 53 -11.40 3.72 8.23
N LEU A 54 -11.08 4.27 7.06
CA LEU A 54 -11.12 3.48 5.83
C LEU A 54 -9.95 2.49 5.79
N TYR A 55 -8.76 2.90 6.25
CA TYR A 55 -7.62 2.00 6.37
C TYR A 55 -7.97 0.79 7.25
N GLU A 56 -8.52 1.03 8.45
CA GLU A 56 -8.94 -0.03 9.38
C GLU A 56 -9.96 -0.97 8.74
N LYS A 57 -10.97 -0.41 8.05
CA LYS A 57 -11.98 -1.22 7.34
C LYS A 57 -11.37 -2.09 6.24
N THR A 58 -10.41 -1.55 5.48
CA THR A 58 -9.82 -2.25 4.32
C THR A 58 -8.80 -3.30 4.74
N HIS A 59 -8.00 -3.03 5.78
CA HIS A 59 -6.90 -3.88 6.18
C HIS A 59 -7.19 -4.73 7.43
N GLN A 60 -8.30 -4.48 8.13
CA GLN A 60 -8.65 -5.10 9.40
C GLN A 60 -7.56 -4.97 10.47
N ILE A 61 -6.82 -3.85 10.41
CA ILE A 61 -5.72 -3.50 11.33
C ILE A 61 -6.04 -2.11 11.88
N ASP A 62 -5.99 -1.94 13.20
CA ASP A 62 -6.03 -0.61 13.81
C ASP A 62 -4.72 0.13 13.46
N PRO A 63 -4.76 1.26 12.74
CA PRO A 63 -3.57 2.02 12.38
C PRO A 63 -2.71 2.42 13.59
N ARG A 64 -3.29 2.52 14.79
CA ARG A 64 -2.57 2.88 16.03
C ARG A 64 -1.58 1.81 16.49
N GLU A 65 -1.74 0.57 16.01
CA GLU A 65 -0.81 -0.53 16.28
C GLU A 65 0.40 -0.52 15.32
N CYS A 66 0.39 0.36 14.32
CA CYS A 66 1.45 0.51 13.34
C CYS A 66 2.44 1.63 13.72
N LEU A 67 3.62 1.60 13.12
CA LEU A 67 4.59 2.69 13.26
C LEU A 67 4.32 3.75 12.19
N PHE A 68 4.14 5.00 12.58
CA PHE A 68 3.91 6.08 11.62
C PHE A 68 5.20 6.70 11.12
N THR A 69 5.27 6.90 9.81
CA THR A 69 6.27 7.75 9.16
C THR A 69 5.57 9.01 8.65
N HIS A 70 6.06 10.19 9.00
CA HIS A 70 5.42 11.45 8.62
C HIS A 70 5.94 11.93 7.26
N THR A 71 5.01 12.31 6.38
CA THR A 71 5.30 12.84 5.04
C THR A 71 4.16 13.78 4.60
N TYR A 72 4.15 14.27 3.36
CA TYR A 72 3.04 15.03 2.79
C TYR A 72 2.28 14.20 1.76
N CYS A 73 0.95 14.23 1.80
CA CYS A 73 0.17 13.76 0.65
C CYS A 73 0.31 14.74 -0.54
N PRO A 74 0.09 14.28 -1.79
CA PRO A 74 0.24 15.11 -2.98
C PRO A 74 -0.55 16.43 -2.93
N GLY A 75 -1.78 16.39 -2.40
CA GLY A 75 -2.63 17.57 -2.25
C GLY A 75 -2.04 18.61 -1.29
N CYS A 76 -1.58 18.18 -0.12
CA CYS A 76 -0.98 19.07 0.88
C CYS A 76 0.38 19.59 0.43
N TYR A 77 1.21 18.76 -0.20
CA TYR A 77 2.48 19.19 -0.78
C TYR A 77 2.28 20.25 -1.86
N THR A 78 1.35 20.03 -2.79
CA THR A 78 1.03 21.01 -3.85
C THR A 78 0.56 22.34 -3.25
N LYS A 79 -0.33 22.29 -2.24
CA LYS A 79 -0.79 23.50 -1.55
C LYS A 79 0.35 24.23 -0.85
N PHE A 80 1.27 23.50 -0.21
CA PHE A 80 2.45 24.08 0.41
C PHE A 80 3.37 24.75 -0.62
N MET A 81 3.72 24.04 -1.70
CA MET A 81 4.59 24.59 -2.75
C MET A 81 3.97 25.79 -3.48
N ARG A 82 2.64 25.82 -3.64
CA ARG A 82 1.96 27.01 -4.19
C ARG A 82 2.14 28.24 -3.31
N LYS A 83 2.17 28.10 -1.98
CA LYS A 83 2.44 29.22 -1.06
C LYS A 83 3.90 29.66 -1.15
N VAL A 84 4.83 28.71 -1.18
CA VAL A 84 6.27 29.01 -1.30
C VAL A 84 6.58 29.77 -2.58
N ARG A 85 5.94 29.42 -3.70
CA ARG A 85 6.14 30.11 -4.99
C ARG A 85 5.51 31.51 -5.08
N ALA A 86 4.59 31.82 -4.17
CA ALA A 86 3.88 33.11 -4.14
C ALA A 86 4.47 34.10 -3.13
N ALA A 87 5.47 33.67 -2.35
CA ALA A 87 6.23 34.48 -1.41
C ALA A 87 7.49 35.02 -2.09
#